data_AF-A0A9D4KIM1-F1
#
_entry.id   AF-A0A9D4KIM1-F1
#
_cell.length_a   1.000
_cell.length_b   1.000
_cell.length_c   1.000
_cell.angle_alpha   90.00
_cell.angle_beta   90.00
_cell.angle_gamma   90.00
#
_symmetry.space_group_name_H-M   'P 1'
#
loop_
_entity.id
_entity.type
_entity.pdbx_description
1 polymer ?
#
loop_
_entity_poly.entity_id
_entity_poly.type
_entity_poly.pdbx_seq_one_letter_code
_entity_poly.pdbx_strand_id
1 'polypeptide(L)' 'MKFLPISTSTSYYRHSFFPGIIPTWNSLPAAVAESPDLVSFKQGLANLSF' A
#
# COMPACT_ATOMS: atom_id res chain seq x y z
N MET A 1 -1.97 -23.95 -30.39
CA MET A 1 -0.96 -22.93 -30.06
C MET A 1 -0.80 -22.88 -28.55
N LYS A 2 0.41 -23.12 -28.03
CA LYS A 2 0.68 -23.12 -26.58
C LYS A 2 1.20 -21.74 -26.19
N PHE A 3 0.57 -21.09 -25.22
CA PHE A 3 1.01 -19.78 -24.73
C PHE A 3 2.41 -19.91 -24.12
N LEU A 4 3.35 -19.13 -24.63
CA LEU A 4 4.69 -19.01 -24.07
C LEU A 4 4.73 -17.69 -23.28
N PRO A 5 4.69 -17.73 -21.95
CA PRO A 5 4.81 -16.51 -21.15
C PRO A 5 6.19 -15.88 -21.42
N ILE A 6 6.20 -14.60 -21.77
CA ILE A 6 7.43 -13.82 -21.88
C ILE A 6 8.00 -13.71 -20.47
N SER A 7 9.02 -14.52 -20.19
CA SER A 7 9.72 -14.52 -18.91
C SER A 7 10.75 -13.40 -18.91
N THR A 8 10.52 -12.35 -18.12
CA THR A 8 11.46 -11.25 -17.94
C THR A 8 12.17 -11.42 -16.60
N SER A 9 13.50 -11.30 -16.58
CA SER A 9 14.27 -11.20 -15.32
C SER A 9 14.06 -9.85 -14.63
N THR A 10 13.57 -8.86 -15.38
CA THR A 10 13.20 -7.54 -14.90
C THR A 10 11.82 -7.59 -14.28
N SER A 11 11.75 -7.43 -12.96
CA SER A 11 10.49 -7.18 -12.26
C SER A 11 10.08 -5.73 -12.50
N TYR A 12 9.21 -5.49 -13.48
CA TYR A 12 8.70 -4.14 -13.82
C TYR A 12 7.99 -3.44 -12.65
N TYR A 13 7.53 -4.21 -11.67
CA TYR A 13 6.90 -3.69 -10.45
C TYR A 13 7.88 -3.51 -9.28
N ARG A 14 9.17 -3.82 -9.47
CA ARG A 14 10.20 -3.57 -8.46
C ARG A 14 10.34 -2.06 -8.38
N HIS A 15 9.92 -1.47 -7.25
CA HIS A 15 9.76 -0.02 -7.02
C HIS A 15 8.44 0.61 -7.55
N SER A 16 7.51 -0.19 -8.06
CA SER A 16 6.13 0.30 -8.23
C SER A 16 5.41 0.30 -6.88
N PHE A 17 4.58 1.32 -6.66
CA PHE A 17 3.82 1.54 -5.41
C PHE A 17 2.78 0.44 -5.07
N PHE A 18 2.73 -0.65 -5.84
CA PHE A 18 1.75 -1.72 -5.73
C PHE A 18 2.50 -3.06 -5.60
N PRO A 19 2.21 -3.93 -4.61
CA PRO A 19 1.04 -3.98 -3.71
C PRO A 19 1.39 -3.73 -2.23
N GLY A 20 2.62 -3.32 -1.89
CA GLY A 20 3.08 -3.25 -0.50
C GLY A 20 2.32 -2.25 0.38
N ILE A 21 1.75 -1.20 -0.22
CA ILE A 21 0.97 -0.21 0.52
C ILE A 21 -0.43 -0.70 0.88
N ILE A 22 -0.95 -1.71 0.16
CA ILE A 22 -2.32 -2.21 0.37
C ILE A 22 -2.45 -2.90 1.75
N PRO A 23 -1.54 -3.81 2.16
CA PRO A 23 -1.54 -4.36 3.52
C PRO A 23 -1.44 -3.27 4.59
N THR A 24 -0.55 -2.29 4.39
CA THR A 24 -0.38 -1.18 5.33
C THR A 24 -1.64 -0.35 5.44
N TRP A 25 -2.27 0.01 4.32
CA TRP A 25 -3.53 0.76 4.30
C TRP A 25 -4.67 0.00 4.96
N ASN A 26 -4.80 -1.30 4.69
CA ASN A 26 -5.82 -2.16 5.29
C ASN A 26 -5.60 -2.42 6.79
N SER A 27 -4.38 -2.23 7.29
CA SER A 27 -4.07 -2.36 8.72
C SER A 27 -4.45 -1.13 9.55
N LEU A 28 -4.74 0.01 8.89
CA LEU A 28 -5.09 1.23 9.59
C LEU A 28 -6.47 1.11 10.24
N PRO A 29 -6.67 1.62 11.46
CA PRO A 29 -7.99 1.74 12.05
C PRO A 29 -8.90 2.60 11.18
N ALA A 30 -10.19 2.24 11.08
CA ALA A 30 -11.18 2.98 10.29
C ALA A 30 -11.21 4.47 10.63
N ALA A 31 -11.11 4.82 11.92
CA ALA A 31 -11.07 6.21 12.38
C ALA A 31 -9.87 7.01 11.85
N VAL A 32 -8.73 6.35 11.59
CA VAL A 32 -7.57 6.99 10.98
C VAL A 32 -7.74 7.04 9.47
N ALA A 33 -8.14 5.94 8.82
CA ALA A 33 -8.32 5.89 7.36
C ALA A 33 -9.40 6.85 6.84
N GLU A 34 -10.47 7.08 7.61
CA GLU A 34 -11.60 7.95 7.27
C GLU A 34 -11.48 9.36 7.87
N SER A 35 -10.28 9.78 8.28
CA SER A 35 -10.09 11.10 8.86
C SER A 35 -10.50 12.22 7.89
N PRO A 36 -11.15 13.29 8.38
CA PRO A 36 -11.70 14.36 7.53
C PRO A 36 -10.63 15.25 6.89
N ASP A 37 -9.41 15.27 7.43
CA ASP A 37 -8.32 16.11 6.98
C ASP A 37 -6.95 15.45 7.20
N LEU A 38 -5.98 15.87 6.38
CA LEU A 38 -4.62 15.32 6.40
C LEU A 38 -3.89 15.54 7.73
N VAL A 39 -4.25 16.59 8.49
CA VAL A 39 -3.63 16.87 9.79
C VAL A 39 -4.08 15.83 10.80
N SER A 40 -5.38 15.57 10.87
CA SER A 40 -5.98 14.51 11.69
C SER A 40 -5.46 13.13 11.30
N PHE A 41 -5.31 12.84 10.01
CA PHE A 41 -4.69 11.61 9.51
C PHE A 41 -3.28 11.39 10.09
N LYS A 42 -2.43 12.43 9.99
CA LYS A 42 -1.04 12.36 10.46
C LYS A 42 -0.95 12.20 11.97
N GLN A 43 -1.82 12.87 12.72
CA GLN A 43 -1.89 12.70 14.18
C GLN A 43 -2.34 11.28 14.56
N GLY A 44 -3.34 10.75 13.87
CA GLY A 44 -3.80 9.37 14.03
C GLY A 44 -2.70 8.35 13.78
N LEU A 45 -1.93 8.53 12.70
CA LEU A 45 -0.76 7.70 12.38
C LEU A 45 0.36 7.81 13.42
N ALA A 46 0.65 9.01 13.93
CA ALA A 46 1.71 9.22 14.92
C ALA A 46 1.41 8.53 16.27
N ASN A 47 0.12 8.32 16.57
CA ASN A 47 -0.32 7.60 17.76
C ASN A 47 -0.35 6.07 17.57
N LEU A 48 -0.13 5.56 16.36
CA LEU A 48 -0.01 4.12 16.11
C LEU A 48 1.42 3.65 16.35
N SER A 49 1.57 2.77 17.33
CA SER A 49 2.77 1.97 17.54
C SER A 49 2.64 0.69 16.73
N PHE A 50 3.57 0.45 15.79
CA PHE A 50 3.68 -0.80 15.02
C PHE A 50 4.62 -1.79 15.68
#